data_AF-A0A1A8SFY8-F1
#
_entry.id   AF-A0A1A8SFY8-F1
#
_cell.length_a   1.000
_cell.length_b   1.000
_cell.length_c   1.000
_cell.angle_alpha   90.00
_cell.angle_beta   90.00
_cell.angle_gamma   90.00
#
_symmetry.space_group_name_H-M   'P 1'
#
loop_
_entity.id
_entity.type
_entity.pdbx_description
1 polymer ?
#
loop_
_entity_poly.entity_id
_entity_poly.type
_entity_poly.pdbx_seq_one_letter_code
_entity_poly.pdbx_strand_id
1 'polypeptide(L)'
;DDGTCRRCPPHCDICSDDRTCFKCTFLYLMLNGACRASCPMEYYEDMEEGRCGQCHPTCGSCSGPLEDDCETCSSFSPKLYKGSCLKDCPTGTYYEITAMECQECHQTCKSCIGPDPNQCSQCEKGLVLDPNTLLCGVQVGS
;
A
#
# COMPACT_ATOMS: atom_id res chain seq x y z
N ASP A 1 -28.72 -40.21 -14.06
CA ASP A 1 -28.95 -39.19 -13.04
C ASP A 1 -29.31 -39.91 -11.75
N ASP A 2 -28.39 -39.98 -10.78
CA ASP A 2 -28.51 -40.87 -9.60
C ASP A 2 -29.33 -40.23 -8.46
N GLY A 3 -29.86 -39.01 -8.64
CA GLY A 3 -30.74 -38.35 -7.66
C GLY A 3 -30.10 -38.08 -6.28
N THR A 4 -28.80 -38.30 -6.13
CA THR A 4 -28.09 -38.11 -4.86
C THR A 4 -27.83 -36.62 -4.61
N CYS A 5 -28.52 -36.06 -3.61
CA CYS A 5 -28.26 -34.71 -3.12
C CYS A 5 -26.95 -34.67 -2.34
N ARG A 6 -26.04 -33.78 -2.74
CA ARG A 6 -24.79 -33.51 -2.02
C ARG A 6 -24.89 -32.20 -1.26
N ARG A 7 -24.18 -32.11 -0.14
CA ARG A 7 -24.07 -30.86 0.62
C ARG A 7 -23.01 -29.98 -0.02
N CYS A 8 -23.27 -28.67 -0.04
CA CYS A 8 -22.27 -27.69 -0.41
C CYS A 8 -21.07 -27.71 0.56
N PRO A 9 -19.92 -27.14 0.14
CA PRO A 9 -18.79 -26.91 1.02
C PRO A 9 -19.17 -26.11 2.28
N PRO A 10 -18.37 -26.18 3.36
CA PRO A 10 -18.58 -25.34 4.53
C PRO A 10 -18.67 -23.84 4.18
N HIS A 11 -19.59 -23.14 4.83
CA HIS A 11 -19.83 -21.69 4.64
C HIS A 11 -20.27 -21.28 3.24
N CYS A 12 -20.87 -22.22 2.49
CA CYS A 12 -21.39 -21.99 1.15
C CYS A 12 -22.92 -22.17 1.10
N ASP A 13 -23.62 -21.14 0.63
CA ASP A 13 -25.07 -21.10 0.45
C ASP A 13 -25.50 -21.66 -0.92
N ILE A 14 -24.68 -21.45 -1.97
CA ILE A 14 -24.97 -21.90 -3.35
C ILE A 14 -23.70 -22.51 -3.96
N CYS A 15 -23.75 -23.76 -4.44
CA CYS A 15 -22.62 -24.48 -5.02
C CYS A 15 -22.99 -25.22 -6.32
N SER A 16 -22.02 -25.47 -7.21
CA SER A 16 -22.21 -26.40 -8.35
C SER A 16 -22.10 -27.86 -7.93
N ASP A 17 -21.22 -28.14 -6.98
CA ASP A 17 -20.83 -29.46 -6.52
C ASP A 17 -20.29 -29.38 -5.09
N ASP A 18 -19.76 -30.48 -4.57
CA ASP A 18 -19.23 -30.58 -3.20
C ASP A 18 -17.90 -29.82 -2.97
N ARG A 19 -17.39 -29.09 -3.97
CA ARG A 19 -16.10 -28.37 -3.92
C ARG A 19 -16.21 -26.91 -4.33
N THR A 20 -17.04 -26.58 -5.31
CA THR A 20 -17.10 -25.25 -5.91
C THR A 20 -18.32 -24.46 -5.43
N CYS A 21 -18.05 -23.36 -4.73
CA CYS A 21 -19.03 -22.41 -4.22
C CYS A 21 -19.23 -21.20 -5.14
N PHE A 22 -20.46 -20.73 -5.24
CA PHE A 22 -20.87 -19.50 -5.93
C PHE A 22 -21.44 -18.43 -5.02
N LYS A 23 -21.85 -18.77 -3.80
CA LYS A 23 -22.29 -17.79 -2.81
C LYS A 23 -21.90 -18.24 -1.41
N CYS A 24 -21.10 -17.44 -0.74
CA CYS A 24 -20.73 -17.69 0.64
C CYS A 24 -21.83 -17.24 1.61
N THR A 25 -21.89 -17.90 2.77
CA THR A 25 -22.70 -17.45 3.89
C THR A 25 -22.23 -16.06 4.35
N PHE A 26 -23.12 -15.30 4.98
CA PHE A 26 -22.81 -13.99 5.55
C PHE A 26 -21.51 -14.01 6.40
N LEU A 27 -20.67 -12.98 6.24
CA LEU A 27 -19.31 -12.82 6.81
C LEU A 27 -18.19 -13.68 6.19
N TYR A 28 -18.48 -14.50 5.18
CA TYR A 28 -17.45 -15.22 4.45
C TYR A 28 -17.27 -14.64 3.05
N LEU A 29 -16.02 -14.58 2.61
CA LEU A 29 -15.60 -13.98 1.36
C LEU A 29 -15.19 -15.07 0.37
N MET A 30 -15.66 -14.96 -0.86
CA MET A 30 -15.29 -15.88 -1.93
C MET A 30 -13.86 -15.61 -2.42
N LEU A 31 -13.07 -16.67 -2.54
CA LEU A 31 -11.81 -16.68 -3.28
C LEU A 31 -11.64 -18.02 -4.00
N ASN A 32 -11.56 -17.98 -5.33
CA ASN A 32 -11.35 -19.17 -6.19
C ASN A 32 -12.36 -20.31 -5.91
N GLY A 33 -13.64 -19.96 -5.75
CA GLY A 33 -14.71 -20.93 -5.50
C GLY A 33 -14.77 -21.50 -4.08
N ALA A 34 -13.96 -20.97 -3.14
CA ALA A 34 -14.00 -21.34 -1.74
C ALA A 34 -14.35 -20.12 -0.86
N CYS A 35 -15.00 -20.38 0.26
CA CYS A 35 -15.39 -19.35 1.22
C CYS A 35 -14.35 -19.25 2.34
N ARG A 36 -13.93 -18.03 2.67
CA ARG A 36 -12.89 -17.74 3.66
C ARG A 36 -13.37 -16.69 4.65
N ALA A 37 -12.93 -16.80 5.90
CA ALA A 37 -13.26 -15.82 6.94
C ALA A 37 -12.46 -14.51 6.80
N SER A 38 -11.31 -14.56 6.10
CA SER A 38 -10.48 -13.40 5.78
C SER A 38 -9.73 -13.63 4.47
N CYS A 39 -9.35 -12.53 3.82
CA CYS A 39 -8.56 -12.58 2.59
C CYS A 39 -7.07 -12.77 2.89
N PRO A 40 -6.33 -13.51 2.04
CA PRO A 40 -4.89 -13.61 2.15
C PRO A 40 -4.22 -12.28 1.79
N MET A 41 -2.92 -12.15 2.08
CA MET A 41 -2.08 -11.06 1.58
C MET A 41 -2.26 -10.87 0.07
N GLU A 42 -2.08 -9.64 -0.41
CA GLU A 42 -2.33 -9.22 -1.80
C GLU A 42 -3.82 -9.19 -2.21
N TYR A 43 -4.74 -9.40 -1.26
CA TYR A 43 -6.18 -9.24 -1.46
C TYR A 43 -6.79 -8.38 -0.35
N TYR A 44 -7.76 -7.54 -0.72
CA TYR A 44 -8.60 -6.79 0.20
C TYR A 44 -9.98 -7.44 0.34
N GLU A 45 -10.68 -7.08 1.41
CA GLU A 45 -12.02 -7.57 1.71
C GLU A 45 -13.07 -6.70 1.00
N ASP A 46 -13.55 -7.18 -0.14
CA ASP A 46 -14.64 -6.55 -0.88
C ASP A 46 -15.97 -7.01 -0.27
N MET A 47 -16.40 -6.30 0.78
CA MET A 47 -17.63 -6.61 1.51
C MET A 47 -18.90 -6.32 0.69
N GLU A 48 -18.81 -5.47 -0.33
CA GLU A 48 -19.94 -5.16 -1.23
C GLU A 48 -20.20 -6.35 -2.16
N GLU A 49 -19.16 -6.92 -2.76
CA GLU A 49 -19.29 -8.11 -3.60
C GLU A 49 -19.21 -9.44 -2.83
N GLY A 50 -18.82 -9.41 -1.55
CA GLY A 50 -18.67 -10.60 -0.71
C GLY A 50 -17.52 -11.50 -1.16
N ARG A 51 -16.40 -10.90 -1.58
CA ARG A 51 -15.24 -11.62 -2.13
C ARG A 51 -13.91 -11.04 -1.69
N CYS A 52 -12.85 -11.79 -1.97
CA CYS A 52 -11.49 -11.25 -1.92
C CYS A 52 -11.15 -10.58 -3.24
N GLY A 53 -11.05 -9.26 -3.23
CA GLY A 53 -10.58 -8.46 -4.36
C GLY A 53 -9.06 -8.40 -4.39
N GLN A 54 -8.44 -8.42 -5.57
CA GLN A 54 -6.98 -8.36 -5.68
C GLN A 54 -6.49 -6.91 -5.51
N CYS A 55 -5.41 -6.71 -4.77
CA CYS A 55 -4.72 -5.42 -4.66
C CYS A 55 -4.09 -4.97 -5.97
N HIS A 56 -3.74 -3.68 -6.06
CA HIS A 56 -2.85 -3.22 -7.12
C HIS A 56 -1.48 -3.95 -7.03
N PRO A 57 -0.83 -4.31 -8.16
CA PRO A 57 0.39 -5.15 -8.15
C PRO A 57 1.61 -4.57 -7.41
N THR A 58 1.61 -3.27 -7.12
CA THR A 58 2.67 -2.62 -6.32
C THR A 58 2.46 -2.78 -4.82
N CYS A 59 1.24 -3.10 -4.37
CA CYS A 59 0.92 -3.30 -2.97
C CYS A 59 1.28 -4.73 -2.51
N GLY A 60 1.73 -4.87 -1.26
CA GLY A 60 1.77 -6.15 -0.55
C GLY A 60 0.46 -6.43 0.21
N SER A 61 -0.19 -5.38 0.72
CA SER A 61 -1.54 -5.37 1.27
C SER A 61 -2.20 -4.04 0.92
N CYS A 62 -3.53 -4.04 0.87
CA CYS A 62 -4.31 -2.88 0.46
C CYS A 62 -5.68 -2.87 1.13
N SER A 63 -6.29 -1.70 1.19
CA SER A 63 -7.69 -1.51 1.61
C SER A 63 -8.67 -1.50 0.42
N GLY A 64 -8.15 -1.49 -0.81
CA GLY A 64 -8.93 -1.37 -2.04
C GLY A 64 -8.10 -1.68 -3.29
N PRO A 65 -8.72 -1.61 -4.47
CA PRO A 65 -8.10 -2.04 -5.73
C PRO A 65 -7.15 -1.00 -6.35
N LEU A 66 -7.15 0.24 -5.88
CA LEU A 66 -6.44 1.35 -6.53
C LEU A 66 -4.95 1.35 -6.18
N GLU A 67 -4.17 2.10 -6.97
CA GLU A 67 -2.72 2.21 -6.79
C GLU A 67 -2.31 2.96 -5.51
N ASP A 68 -3.23 3.76 -4.96
CA ASP A 68 -3.10 4.56 -3.75
C ASP A 68 -3.85 3.96 -2.53
N ASP A 69 -4.42 2.76 -2.67
CA ASP A 69 -5.03 2.01 -1.57
C ASP A 69 -4.03 1.08 -0.84
N CYS A 70 -2.72 1.18 -1.11
CA CYS A 70 -1.73 0.30 -0.49
C CYS A 70 -1.53 0.65 1.00
N GLU A 71 -1.51 -0.38 1.83
CA GLU A 71 -1.10 -0.28 3.24
C GLU A 71 0.34 -0.75 3.44
N THR A 72 0.77 -1.73 2.64
CA THR A 72 2.15 -2.19 2.59
C THR A 72 2.57 -2.38 1.14
N CYS A 73 3.88 -2.39 0.90
CA CYS A 73 4.42 -2.46 -0.44
C CYS A 73 5.02 -3.82 -0.80
N SER A 74 4.91 -4.18 -2.07
CA SER A 74 5.59 -5.34 -2.61
C SER A 74 7.09 -5.08 -2.70
N SER A 75 7.88 -6.16 -2.77
CA SER A 75 9.34 -6.08 -2.85
C SER A 75 9.87 -5.32 -4.08
N PHE A 76 9.04 -5.14 -5.12
CA PHE A 76 9.41 -4.43 -6.35
C PHE A 76 9.21 -2.92 -6.27
N SER A 77 8.44 -2.43 -5.31
CA SER A 77 8.16 -0.99 -5.11
C SER A 77 8.07 -0.69 -3.61
N PRO A 78 9.17 -0.88 -2.86
CA PRO A 78 9.14 -1.08 -1.41
C PRO A 78 8.86 0.18 -0.58
N LYS A 79 8.70 1.36 -1.19
CA LYS A 79 8.60 2.64 -0.49
C LYS A 79 7.17 3.16 -0.56
N LEU A 80 6.47 3.16 0.57
CA LEU A 80 5.11 3.67 0.69
C LEU A 80 5.12 5.21 0.72
N TYR A 81 4.23 5.84 -0.03
CA TYR A 81 4.01 7.28 0.05
C TYR A 81 2.55 7.61 -0.28
N LYS A 82 1.82 8.16 0.71
CA LYS A 82 0.42 8.59 0.55
C LYS A 82 -0.46 7.48 -0.06
N GLY A 83 -0.27 6.24 0.40
CA GLY A 83 -1.02 5.07 -0.06
C GLY A 83 -0.49 4.43 -1.35
N SER A 84 0.46 5.06 -2.06
CA SER A 84 1.08 4.48 -3.26
C SER A 84 2.45 3.87 -2.97
N CYS A 85 2.77 2.78 -3.65
CA CYS A 85 4.05 2.09 -3.53
C CYS A 85 5.00 2.45 -4.67
N LEU A 86 6.18 2.96 -4.34
CA LEU A 86 7.16 3.50 -5.27
C LEU A 86 8.51 2.78 -5.13
N LYS A 87 9.32 2.81 -6.20
CA LYS A 87 10.72 2.36 -6.14
C LYS A 87 11.60 3.31 -5.33
N ASP A 88 11.37 4.59 -5.55
CA ASP A 88 12.11 5.68 -4.92
C ASP A 88 11.16 6.72 -4.36
N CYS A 89 11.55 7.32 -3.23
CA CYS A 89 10.80 8.39 -2.62
C CYS A 89 10.80 9.61 -3.57
N PRO A 90 9.65 10.28 -3.75
CA PRO A 90 9.57 11.44 -4.62
C PRO A 90 10.48 12.58 -4.14
N THR A 91 10.81 13.51 -5.03
CA THR A 91 11.58 14.71 -4.65
C THR A 91 10.86 15.48 -3.53
N GLY A 92 11.63 16.05 -2.59
CA GLY A 92 11.09 16.68 -1.39
C GLY A 92 10.73 15.70 -0.27
N THR A 93 11.07 14.41 -0.41
CA THR A 93 10.85 13.39 0.62
C THR A 93 12.11 12.55 0.85
N TYR A 94 12.18 11.88 2.01
CA TYR A 94 13.21 10.92 2.36
C TYR A 94 12.58 9.62 2.86
N TYR A 95 13.32 8.51 2.79
CA TYR A 95 12.83 7.23 3.28
C TYR A 95 13.11 7.09 4.78
N GLU A 96 12.05 7.04 5.59
CA GLU A 96 12.14 6.82 7.03
C GLU A 96 12.09 5.31 7.32
N ILE A 97 13.24 4.74 7.70
CA ILE A 97 13.42 3.29 7.83
C ILE A 97 12.50 2.72 8.92
N THR A 98 12.27 3.48 10.00
CA THR A 98 11.46 3.01 11.13
C THR A 98 9.98 2.90 10.77
N ALA A 99 9.49 3.87 10.00
CA ALA A 99 8.11 3.92 9.54
C ALA A 99 7.89 3.15 8.22
N MET A 100 8.98 2.76 7.53
CA MET A 100 8.97 2.10 6.23
C MET A 100 8.19 2.88 5.14
N GLU A 101 8.24 4.20 5.21
CA GLU A 101 7.52 5.10 4.30
C GLU A 101 8.36 6.33 3.94
N CYS A 102 7.97 7.00 2.87
CA CYS A 102 8.54 8.27 2.47
C CYS A 102 7.91 9.41 3.30
N GLN A 103 8.75 10.18 3.96
CA GLN A 103 8.37 11.32 4.79
C GLN A 103 8.85 12.63 4.16
N GLU A 104 8.12 13.71 4.40
CA GLU A 104 8.44 15.01 3.80
C GLU A 104 9.72 15.60 4.42
N CYS A 105 10.55 16.19 3.57
CA CYS A 105 11.69 16.99 4.01
C CYS A 105 11.22 18.29 4.67
N HIS A 106 12.14 18.95 5.40
CA HIS A 106 11.91 20.35 5.74
C HIS A 106 11.67 21.19 4.47
N GLN A 107 10.74 22.14 4.53
CA GLN A 107 10.28 22.93 3.37
C GLN A 107 11.36 23.73 2.61
N THR A 108 12.53 23.93 3.21
CA THR A 108 13.68 24.60 2.56
C THR A 108 14.59 23.63 1.80
N CYS A 109 14.43 22.32 2.04
CA CYS A 109 15.17 21.28 1.35
C CYS A 109 14.38 20.78 0.14
N LYS A 110 15.04 20.71 -1.01
CA LYS A 110 14.57 19.95 -2.18
C LYS A 110 14.85 18.45 -2.03
N SER A 111 15.96 18.11 -1.37
CA SER A 111 16.35 16.74 -1.01
C SER A 111 16.94 16.75 0.39
N CYS A 112 16.66 15.71 1.17
CA CYS A 112 17.11 15.59 2.56
C CYS A 112 17.41 14.14 2.94
N ILE A 113 18.06 13.95 4.09
CA ILE A 113 18.26 12.63 4.72
C ILE A 113 17.41 12.43 5.97
N GLY A 114 16.60 13.43 6.33
CA GLY A 114 15.74 13.44 7.50
C GLY A 114 14.88 14.71 7.55
N PRO A 115 14.02 14.84 8.57
CA PRO A 115 12.99 15.87 8.60
C PRO A 115 13.52 17.25 9.02
N ASP A 116 14.72 17.31 9.62
CA ASP A 116 15.23 18.53 10.21
C ASP A 116 15.82 19.50 9.15
N PRO A 117 15.76 20.82 9.38
CA PRO A 117 16.27 21.82 8.42
C PRO A 117 17.77 21.73 8.16
N ASN A 118 18.54 21.09 9.05
CA ASN A 118 19.98 20.84 8.93
C ASN A 118 20.30 19.45 8.36
N GLN A 119 19.33 18.79 7.75
CA GLN A 119 19.50 17.50 7.09
C GLN A 119 19.27 17.62 5.57
N CYS A 120 19.36 18.84 5.03
CA CYS A 120 19.27 19.06 3.59
C CYS A 120 20.53 18.55 2.86
N SER A 121 20.32 17.85 1.76
CA SER A 121 21.36 17.52 0.77
C SER A 121 21.28 18.42 -0.47
N GLN A 122 20.10 18.97 -0.75
CA GLN A 122 19.87 19.95 -1.79
C GLN A 122 18.83 20.96 -1.32
N CYS A 123 19.06 22.25 -1.57
CA CYS A 123 18.10 23.30 -1.23
C CYS A 123 17.06 23.53 -2.31
N GLU A 124 15.92 24.06 -1.89
CA GLU A 124 14.92 24.61 -2.81
C GLU A 124 15.46 25.75 -3.66
N LYS A 125 14.79 25.99 -4.79
CA LYS A 125 15.24 26.99 -5.77
C LYS A 125 15.33 28.39 -5.12
N GLY A 126 16.50 29.02 -5.25
CA GLY A 126 16.77 30.37 -4.71
C GLY A 126 17.39 30.37 -3.31
N LEU A 127 17.57 29.20 -2.71
CA LEU A 127 18.30 29.02 -1.46
C LEU A 127 19.69 28.42 -1.73
N VAL A 128 20.61 28.65 -0.80
CA VAL A 128 21.99 28.14 -0.84
C VAL A 128 22.24 27.29 0.39
N LEU A 129 22.90 26.15 0.18
CA LEU A 129 23.27 25.22 1.25
C LEU A 129 24.52 25.72 1.96
N ASP A 130 24.44 25.92 3.26
CA ASP A 130 25.63 26.14 4.09
C ASP A 130 26.33 24.80 4.35
N PRO A 131 27.59 24.61 3.92
CA PRO A 131 28.26 23.30 4.00
C PRO A 131 28.65 22.88 5.42
N ASN A 132 28.62 23.80 6.40
CA ASN A 132 28.98 23.49 7.78
C ASN A 132 27.77 23.06 8.62
N THR A 133 26.62 23.69 8.36
CA THR A 133 25.39 23.50 9.12
C THR A 133 24.35 22.69 8.36
N LEU A 134 24.52 22.50 7.05
CA LEU A 134 23.55 21.87 6.14
C LEU A 134 22.17 22.55 6.14
N LEU A 135 22.13 23.81 6.59
CA LEU A 135 20.95 24.66 6.52
C LEU A 135 20.84 25.32 5.15
N CYS A 136 19.62 25.41 4.64
CA CYS A 136 19.31 26.17 3.43
C CYS A 136 18.84 27.58 3.79
N GLY A 137 19.52 28.58 3.25
CA GLY A 137 19.21 30.00 3.49
C GLY A 137 19.41 30.88 2.27
N VAL A 138 18.95 32.13 2.36
CA VAL A 138 19.25 33.13 1.34
C VAL A 138 20.71 33.59 1.48
N GLN A 139 21.39 33.79 0.36
CA GLN A 139 22.65 34.53 0.38
C GLN A 139 22.35 35.99 0.73
N VAL A 140 22.71 36.42 1.94
CA VAL A 140 22.84 37.84 2.23
C VAL A 140 24.12 38.29 1.55
N GLY A 141 23.99 38.87 0.36
CA GLY A 141 25.09 39.53 -0.31
C GLY A 141 25.62 40.68 0.54
N SER A 142 26.93 40.67 0.78
CA SER A 142 27.73 41.79 1.29
C SER A 142 27.63 43.02 0.40
#